data_AF-A0A7R9DRJ2-F1
#
_entry.id   AF-A0A7R9DRJ2-F1
#
_cell.length_a   1.000
_cell.length_b   1.000
_cell.length_c   1.000
_cell.angle_alpha   90.00
_cell.angle_beta   90.00
_cell.angle_gamma   90.00
#
_symmetry.space_group_name_H-M   'P 1'
#
loop_
_entity.id
_entity.type
_entity.pdbx_description
1 polymer ?
#
loop_
_entity_poly.entity_id
_entity_poly.type
_entity_poly.pdbx_seq_one_letter_code
_entity_poly.pdbx_strand_id
1 'polypeptide(L)'
;MAEKINKNERKNKADIQTEMPGDESADFWRAFGDNDGLPPAEPIAEHVDPDFVPAAPRLYQVRLGMGYLELPQVEVPHGKLANTLLNNRSVYILDCYLDVFVW
;
A
#
# COMPACT_ATOMS: atom_id res chain seq x y z
N MET A 1 5.40 8.03 -8.12
CA MET A 1 4.57 7.71 -6.93
C MET A 1 4.99 8.56 -5.74
N ALA A 2 6.28 8.59 -5.39
CA ALA A 2 6.84 9.42 -4.33
C ALA A 2 6.39 10.90 -4.36
N GLU A 3 6.40 11.56 -5.53
CA GLU A 3 5.94 12.95 -5.67
C GLU A 3 4.47 13.16 -5.27
N LYS A 4 3.59 12.23 -5.66
CA LYS A 4 2.16 12.29 -5.31
C LYS A 4 1.95 12.10 -3.82
N ILE A 5 2.68 11.16 -3.20
CA ILE A 5 2.64 10.92 -1.75
C ILE A 5 3.10 12.19 -1.03
N ASN A 6 4.25 12.76 -1.42
CA ASN A 6 4.77 13.95 -0.77
C ASN A 6 3.80 15.13 -0.88
N LYS A 7 3.27 15.39 -2.09
CA LYS A 7 2.35 16.49 -2.35
C LYS A 7 0.99 16.33 -1.67
N ASN A 8 0.34 15.17 -1.85
CA ASN A 8 -1.06 15.00 -1.50
C ASN A 8 -1.26 14.50 -0.07
N GLU A 9 -0.37 13.65 0.44
CA GLU A 9 -0.51 13.03 1.78
C GLU A 9 0.36 13.74 2.81
N ARG A 10 1.63 14.02 2.48
CA ARG A 10 2.58 14.67 3.39
C ARG A 10 2.59 16.20 3.32
N LYS A 11 1.80 16.80 2.42
CA LYS A 11 1.65 18.26 2.24
C LYS A 11 3.00 18.97 2.01
N ASN A 12 3.90 18.35 1.26
CA ASN A 12 5.28 18.81 0.99
C ASN A 12 6.13 18.97 2.26
N LYS A 13 5.83 18.22 3.33
CA LYS A 13 6.61 18.20 4.58
C LYS A 13 7.56 17.00 4.67
N ALA A 14 7.73 16.26 3.58
CA ALA A 14 8.72 15.20 3.46
C ALA A 14 9.70 15.54 2.33
N ASP A 15 10.88 14.93 2.37
CA ASP A 15 11.88 15.02 1.31
C ASP A 15 11.79 13.80 0.38
N ILE A 16 12.25 13.94 -0.86
CA ILE A 16 12.32 12.83 -1.84
C ILE A 16 13.78 12.65 -2.23
N GLN A 17 14.32 11.50 -1.84
CA GLN A 17 15.67 11.07 -2.22
C GLN A 17 15.57 9.95 -3.26
N THR A 18 16.45 9.99 -4.26
CA THR A 18 16.54 8.95 -5.29
C THR A 18 17.87 8.25 -5.13
N GLU A 19 17.82 6.95 -4.94
CA GLU A 19 19.00 6.08 -4.79
C GLU A 19 19.19 5.26 -6.07
N MET A 20 20.43 4.91 -6.39
CA MET A 20 20.74 4.02 -7.50
C MET A 20 21.21 2.66 -6.97
N PRO A 21 20.78 1.54 -7.57
CA PRO A 21 21.25 0.22 -7.17
C PRO A 21 22.78 0.11 -7.18
N GLY A 22 23.37 -0.25 -6.04
CA GLY A 22 24.82 -0.38 -5.84
C GLY A 22 25.56 0.91 -5.49
N ASP A 23 24.86 2.05 -5.43
CA ASP A 23 25.40 3.35 -4.99
C ASP A 23 24.46 3.99 -3.95
N GLU A 24 23.78 3.15 -3.16
CA GLU A 24 22.84 3.62 -2.15
C GLU A 24 23.56 4.32 -1.00
N SER A 25 22.97 5.41 -0.52
CA SER A 25 23.50 6.19 0.59
C SER A 25 23.52 5.43 1.92
N ALA A 26 24.36 5.89 2.85
CA ALA A 26 24.38 5.31 4.21
C ALA A 26 23.05 5.49 4.96
N ASP A 27 22.32 6.57 4.67
CA ASP A 27 21.02 6.84 5.27
C ASP A 27 19.94 5.87 4.76
N PHE A 28 20.03 5.45 3.49
CA PHE A 28 19.19 4.38 2.95
C PHE A 28 19.34 3.09 3.77
N TRP A 29 20.57 2.62 3.97
CA TRP A 29 20.83 1.38 4.72
C TRP A 29 20.41 1.48 6.20
N ARG A 30 20.64 2.64 6.83
CA ARG A 30 20.14 2.90 8.19
C ARG A 30 18.63 2.85 8.28
N ALA A 31 17.91 3.29 7.26
CA ALA A 31 16.44 3.21 7.25
C ALA A 31 15.92 1.76 7.21
N PHE A 32 16.71 0.81 6.69
CA PHE A 32 16.42 -0.63 6.74
C PHE A 32 16.88 -1.32 8.04
N GLY A 33 17.46 -0.57 8.98
CA GLY A 33 17.89 -1.08 10.29
C GLY A 33 19.36 -1.46 10.37
N ASP A 34 20.17 -1.19 9.34
CA ASP A 34 21.62 -1.36 9.39
C ASP A 34 22.28 -0.16 10.08
N ASN A 35 22.77 -0.35 11.30
CA ASN A 35 23.32 0.76 12.10
C ASN A 35 24.59 1.36 11.48
N ASP A 36 25.37 0.56 10.75
CA ASP A 36 26.63 0.98 10.16
C ASP A 36 26.40 1.74 8.84
N GLY A 37 25.19 1.64 8.27
CA GLY A 37 24.81 2.31 7.02
C GLY A 37 25.54 1.72 5.82
N LEU A 38 25.85 0.43 5.89
CA LEU A 38 26.54 -0.30 4.83
C LEU A 38 25.59 -1.32 4.19
N PRO A 39 25.81 -1.67 2.92
CA PRO A 39 25.08 -2.77 2.31
C PRO A 39 25.38 -4.10 3.04
N PRO A 40 24.41 -5.02 3.11
CA PRO A 40 24.63 -6.34 3.67
C PRO A 40 25.79 -7.05 2.97
N ALA A 41 26.68 -7.67 3.75
CA ALA A 41 27.76 -8.49 3.21
C ALA A 41 27.28 -9.88 2.76
N GLU A 42 26.14 -10.33 3.27
CA GLU A 42 25.56 -11.62 2.94
C GLU A 42 24.95 -11.59 1.53
N PRO A 43 25.03 -12.71 0.78
CA PRO A 43 24.37 -12.80 -0.51
C PRO A 43 22.86 -12.71 -0.35
N ILE A 44 22.20 -12.13 -1.35
CA ILE A 44 20.74 -12.05 -1.39
C ILE A 44 20.17 -13.48 -1.38
N ALA A 45 19.40 -13.81 -0.35
CA ALA A 45 18.68 -15.06 -0.24
C ALA A 45 17.22 -14.86 -0.70
N GLU A 46 16.81 -15.62 -1.71
CA GLU A 46 15.41 -15.71 -2.11
C GLU A 46 14.60 -16.30 -0.96
N HIS A 47 13.66 -15.52 -0.44
CA HIS A 47 12.82 -15.86 0.71
C HIS A 47 11.33 -15.82 0.38
N VAL A 48 10.99 -15.46 -0.85
CA VAL A 48 9.60 -15.46 -1.34
C VAL A 48 9.29 -16.85 -1.91
N ASP A 49 8.16 -17.40 -1.50
CA ASP A 49 7.66 -18.68 -2.02
C ASP A 49 7.43 -18.56 -3.55
N PRO A 50 7.91 -19.50 -4.38
CA PRO A 50 7.67 -19.49 -5.83
C PRO A 50 6.20 -19.43 -6.23
N ASP A 51 5.31 -19.96 -5.39
CA ASP A 51 3.87 -19.99 -5.60
C ASP A 51 3.16 -18.78 -4.93
N PHE A 52 3.92 -17.82 -4.40
CA PHE A 52 3.35 -16.63 -3.79
C PHE A 52 2.55 -15.81 -4.80
N VAL A 53 1.28 -15.57 -4.46
CA VAL A 53 0.40 -14.65 -5.19
C VAL A 53 0.05 -13.49 -4.27
N PRO A 54 0.32 -12.22 -4.66
CA PRO A 54 -0.06 -11.07 -3.88
C PRO A 54 -1.57 -11.04 -3.58
N ALA A 55 -1.94 -10.71 -2.35
CA ALA A 55 -3.33 -10.53 -1.99
C ALA A 55 -3.95 -9.38 -2.79
N ALA A 56 -5.01 -9.67 -3.55
CA ALA A 56 -5.73 -8.64 -4.27
C ALA A 56 -6.53 -7.74 -3.29
N PRO A 57 -6.53 -6.41 -3.48
CA PRO A 57 -7.33 -5.52 -2.66
C PRO A 57 -8.81 -5.84 -2.71
N ARG A 58 -9.51 -5.68 -1.58
CA ARG A 58 -10.95 -5.95 -1.46
C ARG A 58 -11.69 -4.66 -1.12
N LEU A 59 -12.70 -4.35 -1.92
CA LEU A 59 -13.59 -3.21 -1.67
C LEU A 59 -14.92 -3.73 -1.13
N TYR A 60 -15.33 -3.22 0.03
CA TYR A 60 -16.62 -3.51 0.65
C TYR A 60 -17.47 -2.24 0.67
N GLN A 61 -18.77 -2.39 0.47
CA GLN A 61 -19.73 -1.32 0.74
C GLN A 61 -20.33 -1.53 2.12
N VAL A 62 -20.24 -0.52 2.98
CA VAL A 62 -20.85 -0.56 4.30
C VAL A 62 -22.35 -0.32 4.18
N ARG A 63 -23.14 -1.26 4.70
CA ARG A 63 -24.61 -1.18 4.73
C ARG A 63 -25.13 -1.47 6.13
N LEU A 64 -26.29 -0.90 6.45
CA LEU A 64 -27.07 -1.28 7.63
C LEU A 64 -28.23 -2.14 7.15
N GLY A 65 -28.18 -3.43 7.48
CA GLY A 65 -29.22 -4.42 7.18
C GLY A 65 -30.29 -4.44 8.26
N MET A 66 -30.77 -5.63 8.64
CA MET A 66 -31.78 -5.84 9.69
C MET A 66 -31.26 -5.53 11.12
N GLY A 67 -30.78 -4.31 11.35
CA GLY A 67 -30.26 -3.84 12.63
C GLY A 67 -28.76 -4.11 12.86
N TYR A 68 -28.02 -4.61 11.86
CA TYR A 68 -26.59 -4.88 11.97
C TYR A 68 -25.80 -4.36 10.76
N LEU A 69 -24.48 -4.26 10.93
CA LEU A 69 -23.54 -3.85 9.90
C LEU A 69 -23.31 -5.00 8.89
N GLU A 70 -23.49 -4.70 7.62
CA GLU A 70 -23.19 -5.61 6.51
C GLU A 70 -22.03 -5.06 5.67
N LEU A 71 -21.13 -5.94 5.26
CA LEU A 71 -19.97 -5.62 4.42
C LEU A 71 -19.97 -6.46 3.14
N PRO A 72 -20.98 -6.35 2.26
CA PRO A 72 -20.93 -6.99 0.95
C PRO A 72 -19.71 -6.50 0.16
N GLN A 73 -19.00 -7.44 -0.44
CA GLN A 73 -17.92 -7.12 -1.37
C GLN A 73 -18.49 -6.49 -2.65
N VAL A 74 -17.90 -5.39 -3.08
CA VAL A 74 -18.26 -4.69 -4.32
C VAL A 74 -17.69 -5.49 -5.49
N GLU A 75 -18.53 -5.69 -6.52
CA GLU A 75 -18.07 -6.28 -7.77
C GLU A 75 -17.07 -5.32 -8.45
N VAL A 76 -15.90 -5.85 -8.82
CA VAL A 76 -14.84 -5.07 -9.47
C VAL A 76 -14.71 -5.56 -10.92
N PRO A 77 -15.30 -4.83 -11.90
CA PRO A 77 -15.22 -5.23 -13.30
C PRO A 77 -13.77 -5.37 -13.75
N HIS A 78 -13.45 -6.52 -14.36
CA HIS A 78 -12.10 -6.84 -14.84
C HIS A 78 -11.00 -6.81 -13.74
N GLY A 79 -11.38 -6.88 -12.46
CA GLY A 79 -10.44 -6.82 -11.34
C GLY A 79 -9.76 -5.46 -11.16
N LYS A 80 -10.23 -4.40 -11.82
CA LYS A 80 -9.64 -3.06 -11.74
C LYS A 80 -10.48 -2.13 -10.87
N LEU A 81 -9.91 -1.69 -9.74
CA LEU A 81 -10.52 -0.66 -8.90
C LEU A 81 -10.54 0.68 -9.63
N ALA A 82 -11.69 1.34 -9.61
CA ALA A 82 -11.90 2.66 -10.19
C ALA A 82 -12.71 3.52 -9.23
N ASN A 83 -12.44 4.83 -9.21
CA ASN A 83 -13.18 5.77 -8.36
C ASN A 83 -14.69 5.81 -8.68
N THR A 84 -15.09 5.42 -9.89
CA THR A 84 -16.49 5.31 -10.30
C THR A 84 -17.28 4.24 -9.55
N LEU A 85 -16.60 3.31 -8.85
CA LEU A 85 -17.24 2.35 -7.95
C LEU A 85 -17.73 2.99 -6.64
N LEU A 86 -17.23 4.19 -6.31
CA LEU A 86 -17.51 4.88 -5.05
C LEU A 86 -18.67 5.88 -5.23
N ASN A 87 -19.84 5.52 -4.69
CA ASN A 87 -21.00 6.41 -4.67
C ASN A 87 -20.98 7.35 -3.45
N ASN A 88 -21.21 8.64 -3.65
CA ASN A 88 -21.18 9.68 -2.60
C ASN A 88 -22.27 9.56 -1.52
N ARG A 89 -23.20 8.59 -1.62
CA ARG A 89 -24.23 8.30 -0.62
C ARG A 89 -23.95 7.04 0.21
N SER A 90 -22.76 6.47 0.09
CA SER A 90 -22.38 5.23 0.77
C SER A 90 -20.99 5.34 1.36
N VAL A 91 -20.73 4.54 2.38
CA VAL A 91 -19.41 4.38 2.99
C VAL A 91 -18.80 3.09 2.45
N TYR A 92 -17.50 3.09 2.21
CA TYR A 92 -16.76 1.95 1.69
C TYR A 92 -15.55 1.65 2.56
N ILE A 93 -15.16 0.37 2.59
CA ILE A 93 -13.90 -0.07 3.18
C ILE A 93 -13.05 -0.66 2.06
N LEU A 94 -11.89 -0.07 1.80
CA LEU A 94 -10.88 -0.62 0.91
C LEU A 94 -9.77 -1.24 1.74
N ASP A 95 -9.68 -2.57 1.69
CA ASP A 95 -8.64 -3.37 2.32
C ASP A 95 -7.54 -3.67 1.27
N CYS A 96 -6.36 -3.09 1.46
CA CYS A 96 -5.17 -3.26 0.63
C CYS A 96 -4.14 -4.21 1.27
N TYR A 97 -4.55 -5.06 2.21
CA TYR A 97 -3.70 -5.95 3.01
C TYR A 97 -2.76 -5.25 4.00
N LEU A 98 -1.91 -4.32 3.53
CA LEU A 98 -1.00 -3.54 4.38
C LEU A 98 -1.66 -2.28 4.96
N ASP A 99 -2.68 -1.76 4.27
CA ASP A 99 -3.41 -0.56 4.66
C ASP A 99 -4.91 -0.79 4.53
N VAL A 100 -5.70 -0.11 5.37
CA VAL A 100 -7.16 -0.11 5.31
C VAL A 100 -7.65 1.33 5.25
N PHE A 101 -8.51 1.62 4.27
CA PHE A 101 -9.11 2.93 4.08
C PHE A 101 -10.62 2.85 4.28
N VAL A 102 -11.16 3.78 5.07
CA VAL A 102 -12.61 4.01 5.19
C VAL A 102 -12.92 5.27 4.41
N TRP A 103 -13.76 5.15 3.38
CA TRP A 103 -14.12 6.21 2.43
C TRP A 103 -15.59 6.58 2.56
#